data_AF-A0A0U0PQK2-F1
#
_entry.id   AF-A0A0U0PQK2-F1
#
_cell.length_a   1.000
_cell.length_b   1.000
_cell.length_c   1.000
_cell.angle_alpha   90.00
_cell.angle_beta   90.00
_cell.angle_gamma   90.00
#
_symmetry.space_group_name_H-M   'P 1'
#
loop_
_entity.id
_entity.type
_entity.pdbx_description
1 polymer ?
#
loop_
_entity_poly.entity_id
_entity_poly.type
_entity_poly.pdbx_seq_one_letter_code
_entity_poly.pdbx_strand_id
1 'polypeptide(L)'
;MKRIVFELIFIATTWYIFLPPLNLTSWEFLFFLCGHLLVVAILFGFGKGINLVKTVHVRHGKAEAALNLEGFKINRLGKILLASIGGILLLAALVSLVTSSMFQAKNYANVVTVTEKDFTEFPKSDTSKVPILDRSTAEKIGDRYLGSLTDKVSQYVAADTYTQLTIDGKPYRVTPLEYADPIKWFNNQAKGIGEYIKVDMVTGNADLVDLKTPIKYSDSEYFNRDVKRHLRLKYPTKIFKTPSFEVDDEGNPFYVATVYQKQFGLAVPRPVSKSTTTASTRTVS
;
A
#
# COMPACT_ATOMS: atom_id res chain seq x y z
N MET A 1 14.11 21.22 23.13
CA MET A 1 14.57 19.81 23.11
C MET A 1 13.41 18.82 23.17
N LYS A 2 12.63 18.72 24.26
CA LYS A 2 11.51 17.74 24.37
C LYS A 2 10.50 17.76 23.21
N ARG A 3 10.06 18.96 22.77
CA ARG A 3 9.13 19.12 21.62
C ARG A 3 9.70 18.66 20.27
N ILE A 4 11.01 18.84 20.07
CA ILE A 4 11.70 18.43 18.84
C ILE A 4 11.86 16.92 18.80
N VAL A 5 12.30 16.32 19.91
CA VAL A 5 12.43 14.87 20.04
C VAL A 5 11.08 14.19 19.86
N PHE A 6 10.02 14.75 20.45
CA PHE A 6 8.64 14.27 20.23
C PHE A 6 8.29 14.26 18.74
N GLU A 7 8.52 15.37 18.03
CA GLU A 7 8.17 15.44 16.60
C GLU A 7 8.98 14.46 15.75
N LEU A 8 10.27 14.28 16.04
CA LEU A 8 11.10 13.31 15.31
C LEU A 8 10.60 11.88 15.50
N ILE A 9 10.25 11.51 16.74
CA ILE A 9 9.66 10.20 17.03
C ILE A 9 8.29 10.08 16.36
N PHE A 10 7.49 11.15 16.36
CA PHE A 10 6.18 11.18 15.74
C PHE A 10 6.29 10.97 14.22
N ILE A 11 7.15 11.71 13.53
CA ILE A 11 7.46 11.54 12.09
C ILE A 11 7.91 10.10 11.79
N ALA A 12 8.86 9.57 12.56
CA ALA A 12 9.36 8.22 12.35
C ALA A 12 8.26 7.17 12.52
N THR A 13 7.40 7.34 13.54
CA THR A 13 6.31 6.41 13.85
C THR A 13 5.21 6.45 12.79
N THR A 14 4.74 7.65 12.43
CA THR A 14 3.70 7.82 11.41
C THR A 14 4.20 7.38 10.03
N TRP A 15 5.46 7.66 9.68
CA TRP A 15 6.05 7.18 8.44
C TRP A 15 6.10 5.65 8.39
N TYR A 16 6.47 5.00 9.50
CA TYR A 16 6.56 3.54 9.60
C TYR A 16 5.19 2.83 9.51
N ILE A 17 4.12 3.50 9.97
CA ILE A 17 2.74 2.98 9.93
C ILE A 17 2.12 3.20 8.55
N PHE A 18 2.13 4.44 8.06
CA PHE A 18 1.41 4.81 6.83
C PHE A 18 2.20 4.53 5.57
N LEU A 19 3.53 4.49 5.67
CA LEU A 19 4.44 4.30 4.55
C LEU A 19 4.06 5.23 3.38
N PRO A 20 4.14 6.58 3.52
CA PRO A 20 4.00 7.51 2.40
C PRO A 20 5.31 7.58 1.60
N PRO A 21 5.25 7.61 0.25
CA PRO A 21 6.48 7.56 -0.56
C PRO A 21 7.17 8.89 -0.43
N LEU A 22 8.49 8.92 -0.19
CA LEU A 22 9.27 10.16 -0.05
C LEU A 22 9.43 10.84 -1.42
N ASN A 23 8.31 11.34 -1.96
CA ASN A 23 8.17 11.84 -3.31
C ASN A 23 7.16 12.99 -3.32
N LEU A 24 7.60 14.18 -3.71
CA LEU A 24 6.79 15.41 -3.76
C LEU A 24 5.66 15.35 -4.80
N THR A 25 5.67 14.36 -5.69
CA THR A 25 4.58 14.14 -6.65
C THR A 25 3.47 13.23 -6.12
N SER A 26 3.62 12.69 -4.90
CA SER A 26 2.61 11.87 -4.24
C SER A 26 1.73 12.71 -3.32
N TRP A 27 0.42 12.60 -3.48
CA TRP A 27 -0.56 13.20 -2.56
C TRP A 27 -0.39 12.71 -1.13
N GLU A 28 -0.15 11.41 -0.93
CA GLU A 28 0.08 10.82 0.40
C GLU A 28 1.23 11.51 1.12
N PHE A 29 2.32 11.81 0.40
CA PHE A 29 3.48 12.48 0.95
C PHE A 29 3.25 13.97 1.21
N LEU A 30 2.53 14.65 0.31
CA LEU A 30 2.16 16.06 0.50
C LEU A 30 1.28 16.23 1.73
N PHE A 31 0.26 15.38 1.90
CA PHE A 31 -0.58 15.40 3.10
C PHE A 31 0.19 15.02 4.35
N PHE A 32 1.07 14.02 4.28
CA PHE A 32 1.97 13.65 5.37
C PHE A 32 2.84 14.84 5.80
N LEU A 33 3.50 15.51 4.85
CA LEU A 33 4.34 16.68 5.10
C LEU A 33 3.53 17.84 5.70
N CYS A 34 2.39 18.19 5.11
CA CYS A 34 1.51 19.25 5.60
C CYS A 34 0.98 18.95 7.01
N GLY A 35 0.63 17.69 7.29
CA GLY A 35 0.20 17.25 8.62
C GLY A 35 1.29 17.45 9.68
N HIS A 36 2.53 17.06 9.38
CA HIS A 36 3.65 17.28 10.29
C HIS A 36 4.02 18.77 10.45
N LEU A 37 4.00 19.56 9.37
CA LEU A 37 4.17 21.01 9.46
C LEU A 37 3.11 21.66 10.36
N LEU A 38 1.87 21.17 10.32
CA LEU A 38 0.78 21.64 11.17
C LEU A 38 1.04 21.29 12.64
N VAL A 39 1.52 20.07 12.94
CA VAL A 39 1.91 19.69 14.30
C VAL A 39 3.05 20.56 14.81
N VAL A 40 4.08 20.84 13.98
CA VAL A 40 5.16 21.77 14.35
C VAL A 40 4.61 23.19 14.58
N ALA A 41 3.69 23.65 13.74
CA ALA A 41 3.04 24.95 13.92
C ALA A 41 2.26 25.03 15.24
N ILE A 42 1.63 23.95 15.67
CA ILE A 42 0.96 23.89 16.99
C ILE A 42 2.00 23.86 18.12
N LEU A 43 3.02 23.02 18.03
CA LEU A 43 4.03 22.85 19.09
C LEU A 43 4.88 24.11 19.32
N PHE A 44 5.15 24.89 18.27
CA PHE A 44 6.07 26.04 18.33
C PHE A 44 5.41 27.37 17.99
N GLY A 45 4.25 27.39 17.35
CA GLY A 45 3.54 28.61 16.95
C GLY A 45 2.79 29.27 18.10
N PHE A 46 2.45 28.50 19.13
CA PHE A 46 1.77 29.00 20.33
C PHE A 46 2.77 29.52 21.37
N GLY A 47 2.49 30.72 21.91
CA GLY A 47 3.27 31.31 22.99
C GLY A 47 3.32 30.39 24.23
N LYS A 48 4.43 30.44 24.99
CA LYS A 48 4.51 29.73 26.28
C LYS A 48 3.44 30.33 27.21
N GLY A 49 2.44 29.53 27.60
CA GLY A 49 1.42 29.95 28.57
C GLY A 49 -0.04 29.94 28.12
N ILE A 50 -0.40 29.22 27.04
CA ILE A 50 -1.84 29.02 26.71
C ILE A 50 -2.46 28.06 27.73
N ASN A 51 -3.19 28.61 28.69
CA ASN A 51 -4.12 27.83 29.50
C ASN A 51 -5.38 27.60 28.66
N LEU A 52 -5.45 26.47 27.94
CA LEU A 52 -6.60 26.11 27.10
C LEU A 52 -7.90 25.92 27.91
N VAL A 53 -7.78 25.70 29.22
CA VAL A 53 -8.90 25.48 30.12
C VAL A 53 -8.95 26.64 31.11
N LYS A 54 -10.05 27.38 31.12
CA LYS A 54 -10.39 28.33 32.18
C LYS A 54 -11.46 27.69 33.05
N THR A 55 -11.25 27.71 34.36
CA THR A 55 -12.28 27.36 35.32
C THR A 55 -13.29 28.51 35.42
N VAL A 56 -14.50 28.27 34.95
CA VAL A 56 -15.59 29.25 35.06
C VAL A 56 -16.48 28.80 36.21
N HIS A 57 -16.72 29.72 37.15
CA HIS A 57 -17.61 29.46 38.27
C HIS A 57 -19.03 29.77 37.82
N VAL A 58 -19.86 28.74 37.67
CA VAL A 58 -21.29 28.91 37.36
C VAL A 58 -22.01 29.35 38.64
N ARG A 59 -23.12 30.09 38.51
CA ARG A 59 -23.92 30.72 39.59
C ARG A 59 -24.39 29.78 40.73
N HIS A 60 -24.07 28.49 40.66
CA HIS A 60 -24.34 27.44 41.66
C HIS A 60 -23.08 26.76 42.25
N GLY A 61 -21.90 27.38 42.15
CA GLY A 61 -20.69 26.90 42.85
C GLY A 61 -20.02 25.66 42.25
N LYS A 62 -20.54 25.11 41.14
CA LYS A 62 -19.84 24.09 40.35
C LYS A 62 -18.86 24.78 39.39
N ALA A 63 -17.58 24.42 39.49
CA ALA A 63 -16.56 24.84 38.55
C ALA A 63 -16.69 23.99 37.28
N GLU A 64 -16.95 24.64 36.14
CA GLU A 64 -16.95 23.98 34.83
C GLU A 64 -15.69 24.39 34.05
N ALA A 65 -15.11 23.40 33.36
CA ALA A 65 -13.99 23.61 32.46
C ALA A 65 -14.50 24.19 31.13
N ALA A 66 -14.24 25.47 30.88
CA ALA A 66 -14.53 26.10 29.60
C ALA A 66 -13.24 26.26 28.78
N LEU A 67 -13.34 26.07 27.46
CA LEU A 67 -12.24 26.34 26.53
C LEU A 67 -11.96 27.84 26.51
N ASN A 68 -10.74 28.24 26.87
CA ASN A 68 -10.29 29.61 26.74
C ASN A 68 -9.71 29.84 25.35
N LEU A 69 -10.52 30.40 24.45
CA LEU A 69 -10.14 30.79 23.10
C LEU A 69 -9.59 32.22 23.02
N GLU A 70 -9.74 33.02 24.08
CA GLU A 70 -9.26 34.40 24.13
C GLU A 70 -7.76 34.43 24.43
N GLY A 71 -6.98 34.93 23.47
CA GLY A 71 -5.52 35.05 23.60
C GLY A 71 -4.70 34.12 22.70
N PHE A 72 -5.31 33.46 21.71
CA PHE A 72 -4.63 32.70 20.66
C PHE A 72 -3.75 33.60 19.76
N LYS A 73 -2.61 34.04 20.30
CA LYS A 73 -1.60 34.79 19.56
C LYS A 73 -0.59 33.82 18.95
N ILE A 74 -0.70 33.61 17.65
CA ILE A 74 0.27 32.84 16.87
C ILE A 74 1.51 33.71 16.67
N ASN A 75 2.68 33.19 17.05
CA ASN A 75 3.96 33.88 16.86
C ASN A 75 4.37 33.92 15.36
N ARG A 76 5.45 34.64 15.05
CA ARG A 76 5.93 34.77 13.65
C ARG A 76 6.24 33.40 13.02
N LEU A 77 6.81 32.46 13.78
CA LEU A 77 7.14 31.12 13.27
C LEU A 77 5.89 30.31 12.89
N GLY A 78 4.86 30.30 13.74
CA GLY A 78 3.60 29.62 13.45
C GLY A 78 2.90 30.20 12.22
N LYS A 79 2.94 31.53 12.04
CA LYS A 79 2.41 32.18 10.83
C LYS A 79 3.17 31.75 9.56
N ILE A 80 4.50 31.68 9.62
CA ILE A 80 5.34 31.21 8.50
C ILE A 80 5.01 29.75 8.16
N LEU A 81 4.91 28.88 9.16
CA LEU A 81 4.59 27.46 8.94
C LEU A 81 3.19 27.29 8.33
N LEU A 82 2.17 27.98 8.85
CA LEU A 82 0.83 27.94 8.27
C LEU A 82 0.79 28.50 6.83
N ALA A 83 1.51 29.60 6.58
CA ALA A 83 1.66 30.13 5.23
C ALA A 83 2.37 29.15 4.28
N SER A 84 3.36 28.40 4.78
CA SER A 84 4.06 27.38 3.98
C SER A 84 3.14 26.22 3.60
N ILE A 85 2.26 25.78 4.50
CA ILE A 85 1.25 24.76 4.21
C ILE A 85 0.29 25.26 3.12
N GLY A 86 -0.22 26.48 3.28
CA GLY A 86 -1.07 27.11 2.27
C GLY A 86 -0.38 27.23 0.90
N GLY A 87 0.90 27.61 0.88
CA GLY A 87 1.70 27.70 -0.33
C GLY A 87 1.91 26.34 -1.01
N ILE A 88 2.22 25.29 -0.26
CA ILE A 88 2.38 23.92 -0.79
C ILE A 88 1.07 23.43 -1.42
N LEU A 89 -0.06 23.59 -0.70
CA LEU A 89 -1.37 23.15 -1.19
C LEU A 89 -1.82 23.95 -2.41
N LEU A 90 -1.60 25.26 -2.42
CA LEU A 90 -1.91 26.12 -3.56
C LEU A 90 -1.05 25.75 -4.78
N LEU A 91 0.25 25.52 -4.59
CA LEU A 91 1.14 25.05 -5.66
C LEU A 91 0.67 23.70 -6.20
N ALA A 92 0.36 22.74 -5.32
CA ALA A 92 -0.15 21.43 -5.71
C ALA A 92 -1.46 21.54 -6.51
N ALA A 93 -2.38 22.42 -6.09
CA ALA A 93 -3.62 22.71 -6.81
C ALA A 93 -3.37 23.33 -8.19
N LEU A 94 -2.47 24.33 -8.28
CA LEU A 94 -2.11 24.96 -9.55
C LEU A 94 -1.45 23.97 -10.52
N VAL A 95 -0.50 23.16 -10.04
CA VAL A 95 0.13 22.12 -10.84
C VAL A 95 -0.91 21.13 -11.33
N SER A 96 -1.83 20.69 -10.46
CA SER A 96 -2.92 19.78 -10.83
C SER A 96 -3.86 20.39 -11.87
N LEU A 97 -4.16 21.69 -11.77
CA LEU A 97 -4.98 22.40 -12.73
C LEU A 97 -4.30 22.48 -14.10
N VAL A 98 -3.04 22.95 -14.15
CA VAL A 98 -2.26 23.07 -15.40
C VAL A 98 -2.00 21.70 -16.05
N THR A 99 -1.88 20.65 -15.24
CA THR A 99 -1.68 19.27 -15.70
C THR A 99 -2.95 18.49 -15.93
N SER A 100 -4.11 19.12 -15.76
CA SER A 100 -5.40 18.46 -16.00
C SER A 100 -5.60 18.14 -17.48
N SER A 101 -6.45 17.14 -17.72
CA SER A 101 -6.85 16.71 -19.07
C SER A 101 -7.38 17.88 -19.92
N MET A 102 -8.03 18.87 -19.30
CA MET A 102 -8.58 20.04 -20.00
C MET A 102 -7.50 20.90 -20.69
N PHE A 103 -6.33 21.09 -20.07
CA PHE A 103 -5.25 21.90 -20.64
C PHE A 103 -4.22 21.08 -21.42
N GLN A 104 -4.11 19.77 -21.14
CA GLN A 104 -3.08 18.89 -21.74
C GLN A 104 -3.65 17.73 -22.57
N ALA A 105 -4.87 17.86 -23.09
CA ALA A 105 -5.56 16.79 -23.85
C ALA A 105 -4.68 16.12 -24.93
N LYS A 106 -3.90 16.90 -25.68
CA LYS A 106 -2.98 16.37 -26.71
C LYS A 106 -1.91 15.45 -26.13
N ASN A 107 -1.33 15.81 -24.99
CA ASN A 107 -0.31 14.97 -24.33
C ASN A 107 -0.93 13.69 -23.78
N TYR A 108 -2.16 13.76 -23.27
CA TYR A 108 -2.90 12.60 -22.77
C TYR A 108 -3.27 11.64 -23.91
N ALA A 109 -3.74 12.15 -25.05
CA ALA A 109 -4.07 11.35 -26.23
C ALA A 109 -2.85 10.59 -26.77
N ASN A 110 -1.67 11.22 -26.75
CA ASN A 110 -0.42 10.64 -27.25
C ASN A 110 0.28 9.67 -26.27
N VAL A 111 -0.29 9.39 -25.09
CA VAL A 111 0.30 8.42 -24.14
C VAL A 111 0.24 6.99 -24.72
N VAL A 112 -0.78 6.69 -25.51
CA VAL A 112 -0.98 5.39 -26.15
C VAL A 112 -0.78 5.57 -27.66
N THR A 113 0.20 4.86 -28.21
CA THR A 113 0.34 4.77 -29.67
C THR A 113 -0.73 3.81 -30.18
N VAL A 114 -1.68 4.34 -30.94
CA VAL A 114 -2.70 3.51 -31.60
C VAL A 114 -2.02 2.85 -32.80
N THR A 115 -1.76 1.55 -32.69
CA THR A 115 -1.44 0.70 -33.84
C THR A 115 -2.73 0.06 -34.33
N GLU A 116 -3.19 0.48 -35.50
CA GLU A 116 -4.24 -0.24 -36.22
C GLU A 116 -3.67 -1.58 -36.69
N LYS A 117 -4.35 -2.66 -36.32
CA LYS A 117 -4.08 -4.01 -36.81
C LYS A 117 -5.34 -4.54 -37.45
N ASP A 118 -5.21 -5.10 -38.64
CA ASP A 118 -6.29 -5.83 -39.29
C ASP A 118 -6.58 -7.12 -38.50
N PHE A 119 -7.84 -7.27 -38.08
CA PHE A 119 -8.34 -8.42 -37.30
C PHE A 119 -8.71 -9.60 -38.22
N THR A 120 -7.88 -9.94 -39.21
CA THR A 120 -8.19 -11.00 -40.19
C THR A 120 -7.75 -12.40 -39.73
N GLU A 121 -6.90 -12.52 -38.72
CA GLU A 121 -6.43 -13.82 -38.20
C GLU A 121 -6.60 -13.90 -36.68
N PHE A 122 -7.65 -14.59 -36.23
CA PHE A 122 -7.70 -15.09 -34.86
C PHE A 122 -6.89 -16.38 -34.79
N PRO A 123 -5.84 -16.48 -33.95
CA PRO A 123 -5.26 -17.77 -33.65
C PRO A 123 -6.40 -18.65 -33.09
N LYS A 124 -6.52 -19.90 -33.57
CA LYS A 124 -7.50 -20.86 -33.04
C LYS A 124 -7.29 -20.97 -31.54
N SER A 125 -8.20 -20.40 -30.76
CA SER A 125 -8.17 -20.52 -29.31
C SER A 125 -8.53 -21.94 -28.94
N ASP A 126 -7.58 -22.65 -28.33
CA ASP A 126 -7.82 -23.96 -27.75
C ASP A 126 -8.89 -23.83 -26.65
N THR A 127 -10.08 -24.39 -26.91
CA THR A 127 -11.22 -24.32 -26.01
C THR A 127 -10.97 -25.01 -24.67
N SER A 128 -9.99 -25.92 -24.60
CA SER A 128 -9.60 -26.59 -23.35
C SER A 128 -8.86 -25.66 -22.38
N LYS A 129 -8.42 -24.48 -22.84
CA LYS A 129 -7.69 -23.47 -22.05
C LYS A 129 -8.56 -22.28 -21.66
N VAL A 130 -9.88 -22.38 -21.88
CA VAL A 130 -10.80 -21.31 -21.52
C VAL A 130 -11.04 -21.36 -20.01
N PRO A 131 -10.69 -20.30 -19.26
CA PRO A 131 -10.99 -20.24 -17.83
C PRO A 131 -12.51 -20.16 -17.62
N ILE A 132 -13.06 -21.12 -16.89
CA ILE A 132 -14.49 -21.21 -16.59
C ILE A 132 -14.78 -20.61 -15.20
N LEU A 133 -13.78 -20.58 -14.33
CA LEU A 133 -13.92 -20.15 -12.95
C LEU A 133 -13.65 -18.66 -12.76
N ASP A 134 -14.59 -18.01 -12.06
CA ASP A 134 -14.39 -16.67 -11.54
C ASP A 134 -13.55 -16.68 -10.26
N ARG A 135 -13.18 -15.49 -9.79
CA ARG A 135 -12.37 -15.33 -8.58
C ARG A 135 -13.06 -15.88 -7.34
N SER A 136 -14.36 -15.60 -7.16
CA SER A 136 -15.08 -15.96 -5.94
C SER A 136 -15.28 -17.47 -5.81
N THR A 137 -15.39 -18.18 -6.93
CA THR A 137 -15.44 -19.64 -6.93
C THR A 137 -14.07 -20.23 -6.58
N ALA A 138 -12.98 -19.67 -7.13
CA ALA A 138 -11.62 -20.10 -6.78
C ALA A 138 -11.30 -19.88 -5.29
N GLU A 139 -11.74 -18.76 -4.71
CA GLU A 139 -11.65 -18.48 -3.26
C GLU A 139 -12.32 -19.59 -2.45
N LYS A 140 -13.58 -19.93 -2.74
CA LYS A 140 -14.31 -20.99 -2.04
C LYS A 140 -13.68 -22.37 -2.20
N ILE A 141 -13.13 -22.67 -3.38
CA ILE A 141 -12.44 -23.94 -3.65
C ILE A 141 -11.17 -24.02 -2.81
N GLY A 142 -10.35 -22.97 -2.81
CA GLY A 142 -9.10 -22.92 -2.04
C GLY A 142 -9.35 -22.96 -0.53
N ASP A 143 -10.35 -22.24 -0.02
CA ASP A 143 -10.74 -22.27 1.40
C ASP A 143 -11.20 -23.66 1.85
N ARG A 144 -12.04 -24.30 1.04
CA ARG A 144 -12.51 -25.67 1.31
C ARG A 144 -11.37 -26.67 1.28
N TYR A 145 -10.49 -26.53 0.28
CA TYR A 145 -9.33 -27.40 0.12
C TYR A 145 -8.38 -27.26 1.32
N LEU A 146 -8.02 -26.04 1.70
CA LEU A 146 -7.22 -25.78 2.90
C LEU A 146 -7.89 -26.32 4.17
N GLY A 147 -9.21 -26.15 4.30
CA GLY A 147 -10.00 -26.67 5.41
C GLY A 147 -9.98 -28.19 5.53
N SER A 148 -9.71 -28.91 4.44
CA SER A 148 -9.55 -30.37 4.45
C SER A 148 -8.16 -30.83 4.96
N LEU A 149 -7.17 -29.93 4.99
CA LEU A 149 -5.81 -30.20 5.44
C LEU A 149 -5.68 -29.95 6.94
N THR A 150 -5.88 -31.01 7.72
CA THR A 150 -5.93 -30.94 9.20
C THR A 150 -4.66 -30.40 9.85
N ASP A 151 -3.50 -30.60 9.22
CA ASP A 151 -2.19 -30.12 9.68
C ASP A 151 -1.94 -28.64 9.35
N LYS A 152 -2.65 -28.06 8.36
CA LYS A 152 -2.45 -26.68 7.90
C LYS A 152 -3.52 -25.70 8.39
N VAL A 153 -4.79 -26.11 8.38
CA VAL A 153 -5.94 -25.24 8.69
C VAL A 153 -5.88 -24.58 10.07
N SER A 154 -5.18 -25.20 11.03
CA SER A 154 -5.02 -24.64 12.37
C SER A 154 -3.98 -23.52 12.46
N GLN A 155 -3.11 -23.38 11.45
CA GLN A 155 -1.99 -22.45 11.44
C GLN A 155 -2.17 -21.33 10.41
N TYR A 156 -2.83 -21.67 9.30
CA TYR A 156 -2.92 -20.81 8.13
C TYR A 156 -4.33 -20.68 7.60
N VAL A 157 -4.58 -19.55 6.93
CA VAL A 157 -5.74 -19.29 6.08
C VAL A 157 -5.26 -19.00 4.66
N ALA A 158 -6.12 -19.16 3.65
CA ALA A 158 -5.79 -18.71 2.30
C ALA A 158 -5.93 -17.19 2.24
N ALA A 159 -5.00 -16.48 1.58
CA ALA A 159 -5.19 -15.07 1.35
C ALA A 159 -6.38 -14.83 0.41
N ASP A 160 -7.08 -13.71 0.58
CA ASP A 160 -8.14 -13.28 -0.34
C ASP A 160 -7.63 -13.04 -1.77
N THR A 161 -6.32 -12.90 -1.95
CA THR A 161 -5.70 -12.56 -3.24
C THR A 161 -5.51 -13.80 -4.12
N TYR A 162 -6.46 -14.06 -5.01
CA TYR A 162 -6.35 -15.09 -6.05
C TYR A 162 -5.93 -14.46 -7.39
N THR A 163 -4.61 -14.34 -7.60
CA THR A 163 -4.04 -13.78 -8.84
C THR A 163 -4.14 -14.78 -9.98
N GLN A 164 -4.65 -14.35 -11.14
CA GLN A 164 -4.73 -15.18 -12.33
C GLN A 164 -3.44 -15.11 -13.14
N LEU A 165 -2.88 -16.27 -13.47
CA LEU A 165 -1.64 -16.44 -14.22
C LEU A 165 -1.78 -17.60 -15.21
N THR A 166 -0.92 -17.64 -16.22
CA THR A 166 -0.75 -18.80 -17.09
C THR A 166 0.55 -19.49 -16.69
N ILE A 167 0.45 -20.74 -16.26
CA ILE A 167 1.60 -21.57 -15.88
C ILE A 167 1.58 -22.77 -16.81
N ASP A 168 2.67 -23.01 -17.54
CA ASP A 168 2.78 -24.10 -18.53
C ASP A 168 1.59 -24.11 -19.53
N GLY A 169 1.19 -22.92 -20.01
CA GLY A 169 0.12 -22.76 -20.98
C GLY A 169 -1.30 -23.08 -20.46
N LYS A 170 -1.50 -23.28 -19.16
CA LYS A 170 -2.82 -23.47 -18.52
C LYS A 170 -3.16 -22.30 -17.57
N PRO A 171 -4.43 -21.88 -17.51
CA PRO A 171 -4.85 -20.80 -16.62
C PRO A 171 -5.02 -21.29 -15.18
N TYR A 172 -4.31 -20.65 -14.25
CA TYR A 172 -4.40 -20.91 -12.82
C TYR A 172 -4.72 -19.63 -12.05
N ARG A 173 -5.37 -19.78 -10.90
CA ARG A 173 -5.38 -18.77 -9.84
C ARG A 173 -4.50 -19.23 -8.70
N VAL A 174 -3.59 -18.38 -8.26
CA VAL A 174 -2.67 -18.65 -7.15
C VAL A 174 -2.95 -17.73 -5.98
N THR A 175 -2.81 -18.25 -4.76
CA THR A 175 -2.92 -17.47 -3.52
C THR A 175 -1.87 -17.95 -2.51
N PRO A 176 -1.19 -17.04 -1.79
CA PRO A 176 -0.33 -17.43 -0.69
C PRO A 176 -1.15 -17.84 0.53
N LEU A 177 -0.54 -18.61 1.43
CA LEU A 177 -1.09 -18.79 2.77
C LEU A 177 -0.78 -17.58 3.66
N GLU A 178 -1.68 -17.29 4.60
CA GLU A 178 -1.51 -16.27 5.63
C GLU A 178 -1.59 -16.90 7.02
N TYR A 179 -0.86 -16.33 7.98
CA TYR A 179 -0.98 -16.75 9.37
C TYR A 179 -2.40 -16.47 9.88
N ALA A 180 -3.05 -17.46 10.49
CA ALA A 180 -4.44 -17.32 10.92
C ALA A 180 -4.64 -16.25 11.99
N ASP A 181 -3.63 -16.00 12.83
CA ASP A 181 -3.66 -14.98 13.89
C ASP A 181 -2.23 -14.57 14.33
N PRO A 182 -2.07 -13.49 15.14
CA PRO A 182 -0.76 -13.03 15.59
C PRO A 182 0.05 -14.06 16.41
N ILE A 183 -0.61 -14.96 17.14
CA ILE A 183 0.05 -16.03 17.91
C ILE A 183 0.62 -17.07 16.94
N LYS A 184 -0.13 -17.42 15.90
CA LYS A 184 0.33 -18.31 14.82
C LYS A 184 1.49 -17.70 14.07
N TRP A 185 1.43 -16.40 13.77
CA TRP A 185 2.57 -15.68 13.22
C TRP A 185 3.79 -15.79 14.14
N PHE A 186 3.68 -15.46 15.42
CA PHE A 186 4.81 -15.49 16.35
C PHE A 186 5.49 -16.86 16.42
N ASN A 187 4.70 -17.94 16.44
CA ASN A 187 5.20 -19.31 16.52
C ASN A 187 5.82 -19.82 15.21
N ASN A 188 5.40 -19.30 14.05
CA ASN A 188 5.77 -19.85 12.74
C ASN A 188 6.63 -18.91 11.88
N GLN A 189 6.72 -17.61 12.19
CA GLN A 189 7.44 -16.63 11.37
C GLN A 189 8.90 -17.01 11.13
N ALA A 190 9.57 -17.63 12.12
CA ALA A 190 10.95 -18.08 11.95
C ALA A 190 11.11 -19.08 10.79
N LYS A 191 10.11 -19.95 10.57
CA LYS A 191 10.06 -20.90 9.45
C LYS A 191 9.61 -20.21 8.16
N GLY A 192 8.69 -19.26 8.23
CA GLY A 192 8.06 -18.63 7.06
C GLY A 192 6.92 -19.49 6.53
N ILE A 193 6.28 -19.02 5.46
CA ILE A 193 5.18 -19.74 4.80
C ILE A 193 5.78 -20.69 3.76
N GLY A 194 5.57 -21.99 3.94
CA GLY A 194 6.21 -23.04 3.14
C GLY A 194 5.44 -23.42 1.88
N GLU A 195 4.21 -22.97 1.72
CA GLU A 195 3.30 -23.48 0.70
C GLU A 195 2.39 -22.37 0.18
N TYR A 196 1.82 -22.59 -1.01
CA TYR A 196 0.76 -21.76 -1.58
C TYR A 196 -0.30 -22.63 -2.25
N ILE A 197 -1.51 -22.09 -2.42
CA ILE A 197 -2.60 -22.80 -3.09
C ILE A 197 -2.66 -22.39 -4.55
N LYS A 198 -2.83 -23.37 -5.42
CA LYS A 198 -3.04 -23.19 -6.85
C LYS A 198 -4.37 -23.82 -7.25
N VAL A 199 -5.24 -23.06 -7.91
CA VAL A 199 -6.55 -23.52 -8.41
C VAL A 199 -6.53 -23.53 -9.92
N ASP A 200 -6.81 -24.68 -10.51
CA ASP A 200 -6.96 -24.86 -11.95
C ASP A 200 -8.28 -24.24 -12.42
N MET A 201 -8.21 -23.26 -13.33
CA MET A 201 -9.39 -22.52 -13.77
C MET A 201 -10.28 -23.28 -14.76
N VAL A 202 -9.82 -24.43 -15.26
CA VAL A 202 -10.55 -25.30 -16.19
C VAL A 202 -11.22 -26.43 -15.42
N THR A 203 -10.49 -27.09 -14.53
CA THR A 203 -11.00 -28.27 -13.80
C THR A 203 -11.63 -27.94 -12.45
N GLY A 204 -11.27 -26.82 -11.83
CA GLY A 204 -11.70 -26.48 -10.47
C GLY A 204 -11.03 -27.29 -9.37
N ASN A 205 -9.95 -27.99 -9.69
CA ASN A 205 -9.12 -28.66 -8.70
C ASN A 205 -8.18 -27.64 -8.04
N ALA A 206 -7.95 -27.84 -6.74
CA ALA A 206 -6.96 -27.08 -5.97
C ALA A 206 -5.86 -28.00 -5.47
N ASP A 207 -4.63 -27.48 -5.53
CA ASP A 207 -3.42 -28.15 -5.08
C ASP A 207 -2.68 -27.26 -4.07
N LEU A 208 -2.07 -27.87 -3.07
CA LEU A 208 -1.09 -27.23 -2.20
C LEU A 208 0.30 -27.47 -2.78
N VAL A 209 1.02 -26.41 -3.11
CA VAL A 209 2.36 -26.51 -3.70
C VAL A 209 3.40 -26.18 -2.65
N ASP A 210 4.26 -27.17 -2.36
CA ASP A 210 5.39 -27.02 -1.44
C ASP A 210 6.52 -26.20 -2.06
N LEU A 211 7.02 -25.23 -1.30
CA LEU A 211 8.09 -24.33 -1.71
C LEU A 211 9.44 -24.86 -1.27
N LYS A 212 10.40 -24.86 -2.19
CA LYS A 212 11.82 -25.12 -1.87
C LYS A 212 12.39 -24.10 -0.88
N THR A 213 11.91 -22.87 -0.93
CA THR A 213 12.33 -21.81 -0.01
C THR A 213 11.10 -21.10 0.53
N PRO A 214 10.90 -21.10 1.87
CA PRO A 214 9.75 -20.47 2.48
C PRO A 214 9.68 -18.97 2.18
N ILE A 215 8.46 -18.46 2.07
CA ILE A 215 8.17 -17.04 1.97
C ILE A 215 8.47 -16.39 3.32
N LYS A 216 9.37 -15.41 3.31
CA LYS A 216 9.78 -14.61 4.48
C LYS A 216 9.16 -13.21 4.48
N TYR A 217 8.74 -12.74 3.32
CA TYR A 217 8.10 -11.44 3.13
C TYR A 217 6.73 -11.65 2.50
N SER A 218 5.67 -11.34 3.22
CA SER A 218 4.28 -11.47 2.76
C SER A 218 3.40 -10.33 3.29
N ASP A 219 2.15 -10.27 2.84
CA ASP A 219 1.13 -9.36 3.39
C ASP A 219 0.67 -9.76 4.80
N SER A 220 0.90 -11.01 5.21
CA SER A 220 0.55 -11.54 6.54
C SER A 220 1.68 -11.44 7.57
N GLU A 221 2.84 -10.93 7.18
CA GLU A 221 3.99 -10.70 8.05
C GLU A 221 3.89 -9.37 8.80
N TYR A 222 4.41 -9.33 10.02
CA TYR A 222 4.46 -8.10 10.82
C TYR A 222 5.81 -7.39 10.69
N PHE A 223 5.81 -6.10 11.03
CA PHE A 223 7.01 -5.25 11.09
C PHE A 223 7.82 -5.29 9.78
N ASN A 224 9.15 -5.37 9.84
CA ASN A 224 10.02 -5.27 8.66
C ASN A 224 9.91 -6.45 7.67
N ARG A 225 9.13 -7.48 8.02
CA ARG A 225 8.83 -8.61 7.13
C ARG A 225 7.55 -8.43 6.33
N ASP A 226 6.69 -7.48 6.71
CA ASP A 226 5.58 -7.02 5.88
C ASP A 226 6.12 -6.59 4.50
N VAL A 227 5.53 -7.14 3.44
CA VAL A 227 6.03 -6.93 2.07
C VAL A 227 5.96 -5.47 1.63
N LYS A 228 4.92 -4.72 2.01
CA LYS A 228 4.76 -3.31 1.66
C LYS A 228 5.83 -2.47 2.36
N ARG A 229 6.08 -2.77 3.64
CA ARG A 229 7.10 -2.12 4.45
C ARG A 229 8.50 -2.43 3.95
N HIS A 230 8.79 -3.70 3.67
CA HIS A 230 10.06 -4.12 3.11
C HIS A 230 10.36 -3.40 1.79
N LEU A 231 9.39 -3.38 0.87
CA LEU A 231 9.50 -2.64 -0.38
C LEU A 231 9.71 -1.14 -0.15
N ARG A 232 9.00 -0.55 0.81
CA ARG A 232 9.14 0.88 1.08
C ARG A 232 10.50 1.27 1.66
N LEU A 233 11.04 0.46 2.57
CA LEU A 233 12.38 0.68 3.12
C LEU A 233 13.45 0.57 2.04
N LYS A 234 13.31 -0.38 1.12
CA LYS A 234 14.24 -0.58 0.00
C LYS A 234 14.15 0.51 -1.06
N TYR A 235 12.95 1.02 -1.30
CA TYR A 235 12.68 2.00 -2.35
C TYR A 235 11.86 3.19 -1.83
N PRO A 236 12.46 4.07 -1.02
CA PRO A 236 11.73 5.09 -0.27
C PRO A 236 11.02 6.13 -1.14
N THR A 237 11.55 6.45 -2.33
CA THR A 237 11.05 7.55 -3.19
C THR A 237 10.11 7.08 -4.30
N LYS A 238 9.96 5.78 -4.48
CA LYS A 238 9.18 5.19 -5.57
C LYS A 238 7.71 5.08 -5.16
N ILE A 239 6.82 5.33 -6.12
CA ILE A 239 5.38 5.18 -5.95
C ILE A 239 5.01 3.79 -6.46
N PHE A 240 4.40 2.97 -5.62
CA PHE A 240 4.07 1.58 -5.94
C PHE A 240 2.57 1.34 -5.90
N LYS A 241 2.08 0.44 -6.75
CA LYS A 241 0.82 -0.27 -6.49
C LYS A 241 1.00 -1.19 -5.29
N THR A 242 -0.11 -1.57 -4.66
CA THR A 242 -0.17 -2.75 -3.79
C THR A 242 0.51 -3.95 -4.46
N PRO A 243 1.47 -4.62 -3.79
CA PRO A 243 2.11 -5.81 -4.33
C PRO A 243 1.09 -6.92 -4.59
N SER A 244 1.26 -7.65 -5.69
CA SER A 244 0.50 -8.87 -6.00
C SER A 244 1.39 -10.10 -5.78
N PHE A 245 0.82 -11.13 -5.15
CA PHE A 245 1.45 -12.45 -5.13
C PHE A 245 1.35 -13.08 -6.52
N GLU A 246 2.49 -13.51 -7.05
CA GLU A 246 2.63 -14.16 -8.35
C GLU A 246 3.58 -15.35 -8.24
N VAL A 247 3.51 -16.25 -9.21
CA VAL A 247 4.35 -17.45 -9.30
C VAL A 247 4.88 -17.57 -10.72
N ASP A 248 6.15 -17.93 -10.88
CA ASP A 248 6.74 -18.20 -12.21
C ASP A 248 6.34 -19.58 -12.77
N ASP A 249 6.80 -19.89 -13.98
CA ASP A 249 6.50 -21.17 -14.63
C ASP A 249 7.15 -22.35 -13.88
N GLU A 250 8.23 -22.12 -13.14
CA GLU A 250 8.91 -23.11 -12.30
C GLU A 250 8.28 -23.32 -10.92
N GLY A 251 7.24 -22.55 -10.56
CA GLY A 251 6.53 -22.66 -9.27
C GLY A 251 7.16 -21.84 -8.13
N ASN A 252 8.09 -20.93 -8.41
CA ASN A 252 8.68 -20.06 -7.41
C ASN A 252 7.79 -18.83 -7.14
N PRO A 253 7.59 -18.45 -5.87
CA PRO A 253 6.71 -17.35 -5.50
C PRO A 253 7.43 -15.99 -5.42
N PHE A 254 6.75 -14.93 -5.84
CA PHE A 254 7.22 -13.55 -5.78
C PHE A 254 6.10 -12.59 -5.44
N TYR A 255 6.47 -11.46 -4.81
CA TYR A 255 5.59 -10.31 -4.74
C TYR A 255 6.02 -9.26 -5.76
N VAL A 256 5.10 -8.89 -6.64
CA VAL A 256 5.33 -7.94 -7.74
C VAL A 256 4.60 -6.63 -7.44
N ALA A 257 5.34 -5.53 -7.37
CA ALA A 257 4.79 -4.19 -7.19
C ALA A 257 5.04 -3.35 -8.44
N THR A 258 3.97 -2.87 -9.08
CA THR A 258 4.12 -1.96 -10.23
C THR A 258 4.58 -0.58 -9.76
N VAL A 259 5.64 -0.05 -10.38
CA VAL A 259 6.17 1.28 -10.09
C VAL A 259 5.51 2.31 -11.00
N TYR A 260 4.97 3.35 -10.39
CA TYR A 260 4.41 4.49 -11.08
C TYR A 260 5.37 5.68 -11.06
N GLN A 261 5.38 6.41 -12.17
CA GLN A 261 5.93 7.76 -12.25
C GLN A 261 4.82 8.70 -12.70
N LYS A 262 4.72 9.86 -12.07
CA LYS A 262 3.75 10.87 -12.50
C LYS A 262 4.26 11.55 -13.77
N GLN A 263 3.53 11.40 -14.87
CA GLN A 263 3.88 12.00 -16.17
C GLN A 263 3.41 13.46 -16.25
N PHE A 264 2.25 13.76 -15.65
CA PHE A 264 1.65 15.09 -15.66
C PHE A 264 1.48 15.59 -14.22
N GLY A 265 2.54 16.19 -13.66
CA GLY A 265 2.52 16.77 -12.31
C GLY A 265 2.03 15.80 -11.23
N LEU A 266 0.83 16.06 -10.68
CA LEU A 266 0.19 15.22 -9.64
C LEU A 266 -0.92 14.32 -10.20
N ALA A 267 -1.38 14.54 -11.44
CA ALA A 267 -2.65 14.03 -11.92
C ALA A 267 -2.60 12.59 -12.46
N VAL A 268 -1.57 12.20 -13.23
CA VAL A 268 -1.57 10.87 -13.88
C VAL A 268 -0.33 10.06 -13.56
N PRO A 269 -0.49 8.92 -12.84
CA PRO A 269 0.56 7.93 -12.70
C PRO A 269 0.63 7.06 -13.96
N ARG A 270 1.82 6.97 -14.58
CA ARG A 270 2.14 6.01 -15.65
C ARG A 270 2.95 4.86 -15.06
N PRO A 271 2.63 3.59 -15.36
CA PRO A 271 3.52 2.49 -14.99
C PRO A 271 4.83 2.63 -15.77
N VAL A 272 5.97 2.61 -15.08
CA VAL A 272 7.30 2.75 -15.70
C VAL A 272 8.10 1.47 -15.61
N SER A 273 7.95 0.73 -14.52
CA SER A 273 8.65 -0.55 -14.33
C SER A 273 7.87 -1.44 -13.36
N LYS A 274 8.23 -2.72 -13.32
CA LYS A 274 7.85 -3.62 -12.24
C LYS A 274 9.00 -3.67 -11.23
N SER A 275 8.70 -3.53 -9.95
CA SER A 275 9.64 -3.84 -8.87
C SER A 275 9.24 -5.16 -8.26
N THR A 276 10.09 -6.16 -8.43
CA THR A 276 9.87 -7.50 -7.88
C THR A 276 10.67 -7.65 -6.60
N THR A 277 10.03 -8.15 -5.55
CA THR A 277 10.73 -8.68 -4.38
C THR A 277 10.39 -10.15 -4.29
N THR A 278 11.42 -10.97 -4.39
CA THR A 278 11.28 -12.42 -4.21
C THR A 278 10.84 -12.71 -2.79
N ALA A 279 9.75 -13.46 -2.67
CA ALA A 279 9.12 -13.79 -1.40
C ALA A 279 10.07 -14.57 -0.48
N SER A 280 11.05 -15.26 -1.08
CA SER A 280 12.05 -16.13 -0.43
C SER A 280 13.47 -15.54 -0.31
N THR A 281 13.68 -14.25 -0.61
CA THR A 281 15.00 -13.56 -0.56
C THR A 281 15.95 -13.92 -1.70
N ARG A 282 15.76 -13.28 -2.87
CA ARG A 282 16.85 -12.86 -3.79
C ARG A 282 16.31 -11.86 -4.79
N THR A 283 16.83 -10.64 -4.77
CA THR A 283 16.36 -9.53 -5.62
C THR A 283 16.63 -9.86 -7.09
N VAL A 284 15.61 -9.81 -7.95
CA VAL A 284 15.84 -9.64 -9.39
C VAL A 284 16.10 -8.15 -9.61
N SER A 285 17.33 -7.84 -9.98
CA SER A 285 17.80 -6.51 -10.41
C SER A 285 17.20 -6.13 -11.75
#